data_AF-A0A5B1QZV3-F1
#
_entry.id   AF-A0A5B1QZV3-F1
#
_cell.length_a   1.000
_cell.length_b   1.000
_cell.length_c   1.000
_cell.angle_alpha   90.00
_cell.angle_beta   90.00
_cell.angle_gamma   90.00
#
_symmetry.space_group_name_H-M   'P 1'
#
loop_
_entity.id
_entity.type
_entity.pdbx_description
1 polymer ?
#
loop_
_entity_poly.entity_id
_entity_poly.type
_entity_poly.pdbx_seq_one_letter_code
_entity_poly.pdbx_strand_id
1 'polypeptide(L)'
;TSPPVCRLEIAPARELGGIADVWGPIVVERPQHITVYDVYEAIYEYFQACIPLRDLSLMSAVDAHVYEKLVRNYRARCRGGPWLADYEIQRGIKRIDWLWPRRMFLGVAT
;
A
#
# COMPACT_ATOMS: atom_id res chain seq x y z
N THR A 1 -6.69 -16.98 27.48
CA THR A 1 -6.78 -17.09 26.00
C THR A 1 -7.57 -15.90 25.50
N SER A 2 -6.97 -15.04 24.67
CA SER A 2 -7.69 -13.91 24.07
C SER A 2 -8.81 -14.41 23.16
N PRO A 3 -9.97 -13.72 23.09
CA PRO A 3 -11.06 -14.11 22.20
C PRO A 3 -10.64 -14.03 20.73
N PRO A 4 -11.20 -14.87 19.85
CA PRO A 4 -10.90 -14.81 18.42
C PRO A 4 -11.33 -13.47 17.84
N VAL A 5 -10.40 -12.80 17.17
CA VAL A 5 -10.65 -11.51 16.49
C VAL A 5 -11.22 -11.81 15.10
N CYS A 6 -12.46 -11.38 14.86
CA CYS A 6 -13.15 -11.56 13.57
C CYS A 6 -13.01 -10.34 12.65
N ARG A 7 -12.58 -9.20 13.21
CA ARG A 7 -12.39 -7.92 12.51
C ARG A 7 -11.12 -7.23 13.02
N LEU A 8 -10.24 -6.88 12.11
CA LEU A 8 -9.00 -6.15 12.39
C LEU A 8 -8.93 -4.92 11.49
N GLU A 9 -8.62 -3.77 12.09
CA GLU A 9 -8.34 -2.54 11.37
C GLU A 9 -6.88 -2.17 11.57
N ILE A 10 -6.14 -2.01 10.48
CA ILE A 10 -4.74 -1.59 10.50
C ILE A 10 -4.71 -0.15 10.00
N ALA A 11 -4.57 0.78 10.94
CA ALA A 11 -4.45 2.19 10.61
C ALA A 11 -3.16 2.43 9.78
N PRO A 12 -3.22 3.28 8.75
CA PRO A 12 -2.04 3.66 8.01
C PRO A 12 -1.07 4.37 8.96
N ALA A 13 0.23 4.04 8.88
CA ALA A 13 1.22 4.68 9.73
C ALA A 13 1.25 6.20 9.51
N ARG A 14 1.57 6.97 10.55
CA ARG A 14 1.70 8.44 10.45
C ARG A 14 2.70 8.88 9.38
N GLU A 15 3.69 8.03 9.04
CA GLU A 15 4.65 8.31 7.96
C GLU A 15 4.02 8.33 6.56
N LEU A 16 2.79 7.82 6.39
CA LEU A 16 2.03 7.99 5.14
C LEU A 16 1.48 9.42 4.98
N GLY A 17 1.56 10.27 6.01
CA GLY A 17 1.07 11.66 5.95
C GLY A 17 -0.42 11.75 5.64
N GLY A 18 -0.86 12.86 5.04
CA GLY A 18 -2.26 13.09 4.64
C GLY A 18 -2.81 12.14 3.57
N ILE A 19 -2.00 11.20 3.06
CA ILE A 19 -2.44 10.14 2.15
C ILE A 19 -3.17 9.03 2.89
N ALA A 20 -2.91 8.86 4.18
CA ALA A 20 -3.68 7.97 5.04
C ALA A 20 -5.19 8.31 4.99
N ASP A 21 -5.52 9.59 4.92
CA ASP A 21 -6.90 10.09 4.81
C ASP A 21 -7.51 9.84 3.42
N VAL A 22 -6.68 9.69 2.38
CA VAL A 22 -7.13 9.44 1.00
C VAL A 22 -7.43 7.95 0.78
N TRP A 23 -6.59 7.06 1.31
CA TRP A 23 -6.70 5.62 1.04
C TRP A 23 -7.46 4.84 2.13
N GLY A 24 -7.57 5.40 3.33
CA GLY A 24 -8.23 4.77 4.47
C GLY A 24 -7.43 3.62 5.08
N PRO A 25 -7.94 3.02 6.17
CA PRO A 25 -7.30 1.90 6.84
C PRO A 25 -7.42 0.59 6.05
N ILE A 26 -6.56 -0.38 6.37
CA ILE A 26 -6.75 -1.76 5.91
C ILE A 26 -7.73 -2.42 6.86
N VAL A 27 -8.85 -2.92 6.33
CA VAL A 27 -9.87 -3.63 7.11
C VAL A 27 -9.86 -5.11 6.71
N VAL A 28 -9.62 -5.99 7.68
CA VAL A 28 -9.68 -7.44 7.52
C VAL A 28 -10.87 -7.96 8.29
N GLU A 29 -11.79 -8.62 7.59
CA GLU A 29 -12.98 -9.24 8.18
C GLU A 29 -13.06 -10.70 7.76
N ARG A 30 -13.20 -11.59 8.75
CA ARG A 30 -13.36 -13.03 8.53
C ARG A 30 -14.54 -13.54 9.37
N PRO A 31 -15.31 -14.53 8.88
CA PRO A 31 -16.44 -15.09 9.62
C PRO A 31 -16.05 -15.82 10.92
N GLN A 32 -14.77 -16.17 11.08
CA GLN A 32 -14.28 -17.02 12.17
C GLN A 32 -13.13 -16.33 12.91
N HIS A 33 -11.88 -16.70 12.61
CA HIS A 33 -10.70 -16.12 13.22
C HIS A 33 -9.79 -15.55 12.12
N ILE A 34 -9.28 -14.35 12.36
CA ILE A 34 -8.24 -13.77 11.52
C ILE A 34 -6.92 -14.47 11.82
N THR A 35 -6.29 -14.99 10.78
CA THR A 35 -4.96 -15.57 10.83
C THR A 35 -3.91 -14.52 10.50
N VAL A 36 -2.65 -14.81 10.86
CA VAL A 36 -1.51 -13.97 10.45
C VAL A 36 -1.38 -13.90 8.93
N TYR A 37 -1.77 -14.96 8.22
CA TYR A 37 -1.79 -14.96 6.75
C TYR A 37 -2.78 -13.92 6.20
N ASP A 38 -3.99 -13.85 6.75
CA ASP A 38 -5.01 -12.86 6.34
C ASP A 38 -4.49 -11.42 6.49
N VAL A 39 -3.71 -11.18 7.55
CA VAL A 39 -3.09 -9.87 7.79
C VAL A 39 -2.05 -9.55 6.73
N TYR A 40 -1.13 -10.48 6.43
CA TYR A 40 -0.11 -10.27 5.41
C TYR A 40 -0.70 -10.14 4.00
N GLU A 41 -1.72 -10.94 3.68
CA GLU A 41 -2.44 -10.86 2.42
C GLU A 41 -3.13 -9.50 2.26
N ALA A 42 -3.86 -9.03 3.27
CA ALA A 42 -4.53 -7.74 3.21
C ALA A 42 -3.55 -6.56 3.07
N ILE A 43 -2.41 -6.60 3.77
CA ILE A 43 -1.33 -5.62 3.61
C ILE A 43 -0.80 -5.66 2.18
N TYR A 44 -0.54 -6.86 1.66
CA TYR A 44 -0.04 -7.03 0.30
C TYR A 44 -1.03 -6.48 -0.73
N GLU A 45 -2.30 -6.86 -0.67
CA GLU A 45 -3.35 -6.39 -1.58
C GLU A 45 -3.51 -4.87 -1.52
N TYR A 46 -3.54 -4.30 -0.32
CA TYR A 46 -3.61 -2.86 -0.13
C TYR A 46 -2.49 -2.14 -0.87
N PHE A 47 -1.24 -2.62 -0.77
CA PHE A 47 -0.11 -1.97 -1.46
C PHE A 47 -0.01 -2.31 -2.96
N GLN A 48 -0.60 -3.43 -3.41
CA GLN A 48 -0.66 -3.77 -4.83
C GLN A 48 -1.74 -3.00 -5.60
N ALA A 49 -2.68 -2.35 -4.91
CA ALA A 49 -3.71 -1.53 -5.53
C ALA A 49 -3.12 -0.39 -6.36
N CYS A 50 -3.66 -0.20 -7.57
CA CYS A 50 -3.35 0.95 -8.41
C CYS A 50 -3.84 2.23 -7.75
N ILE A 51 -3.08 3.32 -7.87
CA ILE A 51 -3.52 4.63 -7.39
C ILE A 51 -4.45 5.23 -8.48
N PRO A 52 -5.72 5.53 -8.17
CA PRO A 52 -6.62 6.20 -9.09
C PRO A 52 -6.08 7.58 -9.51
N LEU A 53 -6.38 8.00 -10.74
CA LEU A 53 -5.96 9.33 -11.23
C LEU A 53 -6.50 10.48 -10.36
N ARG A 54 -7.72 10.30 -9.81
CA ARG A 54 -8.31 11.23 -8.84
C ARG A 54 -7.42 11.39 -7.61
N ASP A 55 -6.98 10.28 -7.03
CA ASP A 55 -6.14 10.29 -5.83
C ASP A 55 -4.77 10.88 -6.14
N LEU A 56 -4.17 10.56 -7.29
CA LEU A 56 -2.93 11.18 -7.75
C LEU A 56 -3.05 12.70 -7.87
N SER A 57 -4.20 13.20 -8.34
CA SER A 57 -4.46 14.63 -8.47
C SER A 57 -4.57 15.30 -7.10
N LEU A 58 -5.28 14.67 -6.15
CA LEU A 58 -5.37 15.13 -4.76
C LEU A 58 -4.00 15.15 -4.08
N MET A 59 -3.21 14.10 -4.26
CA MET A 59 -1.85 13.99 -3.71
C MET A 59 -0.91 15.06 -4.28
N SER A 60 -1.02 15.32 -5.59
CA SER A 60 -0.19 16.32 -6.27
C SER A 60 -0.59 17.75 -5.91
N ALA A 61 -1.82 17.99 -5.45
CA ALA A 61 -2.24 19.26 -4.87
C ALA A 61 -1.60 19.52 -3.49
N VAL A 62 -1.23 18.46 -2.76
CA VAL A 62 -0.57 18.56 -1.44
C VAL A 62 0.95 18.75 -1.58
N ASP A 63 1.61 18.00 -2.49
CA ASP A 63 3.01 18.21 -2.85
C ASP A 63 3.19 17.96 -4.35
N ALA A 64 3.59 18.99 -5.10
CA ALA A 64 3.78 18.95 -6.54
C ALA A 64 4.83 17.90 -6.99
N HIS A 65 5.75 17.52 -6.12
CA HIS A 65 6.79 16.53 -6.42
C HIS A 65 6.33 15.09 -6.16
N VAL A 66 5.13 14.87 -5.61
CA VAL A 66 4.60 13.52 -5.32
C VAL A 66 4.53 12.69 -6.58
N TYR A 67 3.99 13.26 -7.65
CA TYR A 67 3.85 12.55 -8.92
C TYR A 67 5.22 12.11 -9.47
N GLU A 68 6.21 13.02 -9.48
CA GLU A 68 7.56 12.70 -9.96
C GLU A 68 8.23 11.60 -9.11
N LYS A 69 8.10 11.67 -7.78
CA LYS A 69 8.60 10.64 -6.86
C LYS A 69 7.94 9.30 -7.15
N LEU A 70 6.62 9.26 -7.29
CA LEU A 70 5.86 8.04 -7.61
C LEU A 70 6.27 7.45 -8.96
N VAL A 71 6.40 8.27 -10.01
CA VAL A 71 6.84 7.82 -11.33
C VAL A 71 8.25 7.26 -11.29
N ARG A 72 9.17 7.90 -10.56
CA ARG A 72 10.54 7.40 -10.37
C ARG A 72 10.53 6.04 -9.67
N ASN A 73 9.73 5.90 -8.63
CA ASN A 73 9.64 4.68 -7.82
C ASN A 73 8.96 3.54 -8.60
N TYR A 74 7.89 3.83 -9.32
CA TYR A 74 7.23 2.95 -10.29
C TYR A 74 8.24 2.40 -11.32
N ARG A 75 9.02 3.29 -11.96
CA ARG A 75 10.06 2.88 -12.91
C ARG A 75 11.16 2.03 -12.26
N ALA A 76 11.49 2.29 -10.99
CA ALA A 76 12.42 1.45 -10.24
C ALA A 76 11.83 0.05 -9.98
N ARG A 77 10.55 -0.04 -9.62
CA ARG A 77 9.83 -1.32 -9.47
C ARG A 77 9.80 -2.12 -10.78
N CYS A 78 9.40 -1.51 -11.89
CA CYS A 78 9.32 -2.21 -13.18
C CYS A 78 10.70 -2.71 -13.67
N ARG A 79 11.79 -2.02 -13.32
CA ARG A 79 13.16 -2.47 -13.63
C ARG A 79 13.67 -3.57 -12.70
N GLY A 80 13.07 -3.75 -11.53
CA GLY A 80 13.52 -4.72 -10.52
C GLY A 80 13.14 -6.18 -10.81
N GLY A 81 12.19 -6.42 -11.72
CA GLY A 81 11.76 -7.76 -12.13
C GLY A 81 12.28 -8.09 -13.54
N PRO A 82 13.36 -8.87 -13.70
CA PRO A 82 13.75 -9.35 -15.02
C PRO A 82 12.58 -10.15 -15.60
N TRP A 83 12.24 -9.90 -16.87
CA TRP A 83 11.15 -10.56 -17.62
C TRP A 83 9.71 -10.20 -17.20
N LEU A 84 9.53 -9.34 -16.19
CA LEU A 84 8.21 -8.88 -15.73
C LEU A 84 7.98 -7.38 -15.95
N ALA A 85 8.91 -6.71 -16.64
CA ALA A 85 8.83 -5.26 -16.86
C ALA A 85 7.53 -4.85 -17.55
N ASP A 86 7.17 -5.52 -18.66
CA ASP A 86 5.96 -5.20 -19.42
C ASP A 86 4.69 -5.49 -18.61
N TYR A 87 4.68 -6.58 -17.84
CA TYR A 87 3.59 -6.91 -16.93
C TYR A 87 3.42 -5.86 -15.83
N GLU A 88 4.50 -5.45 -15.18
CA GLU A 88 4.45 -4.44 -14.12
C GLU A 88 4.12 -3.04 -14.67
N ILE A 89 4.47 -2.76 -15.93
CA ILE A 89 4.07 -1.54 -16.63
C ILE A 89 2.56 -1.49 -16.85
N GLN A 90 1.96 -2.58 -17.32
CA GLN A 90 0.51 -2.68 -17.51
C GLN A 90 -0.27 -2.49 -16.21
N ARG A 91 0.35 -2.78 -15.07
CA ARG A 91 -0.27 -2.64 -13.74
C ARG A 91 -0.14 -1.21 -13.16
N GLY A 92 0.40 -0.25 -13.91
CA GLY A 92 0.42 1.16 -13.55
C GLY A 92 1.14 1.51 -12.24
N ILE A 93 0.89 2.73 -11.74
CA ILE A 93 1.43 3.21 -10.46
C ILE A 93 0.60 2.64 -9.32
N LYS A 94 1.26 2.00 -8.37
CA LYS A 94 0.63 1.31 -7.23
C LYS A 94 0.96 2.01 -5.92
N ARG A 95 0.16 1.76 -4.88
CA ARG A 95 0.41 2.30 -3.53
C ARG A 95 1.78 1.93 -2.98
N ILE A 96 2.31 0.74 -3.34
CA ILE A 96 3.69 0.33 -2.97
C ILE A 96 4.77 1.29 -3.48
N ASP A 97 4.52 2.02 -4.57
CA ASP A 97 5.49 2.97 -5.14
C ASP A 97 5.66 4.21 -4.24
N TRP A 98 4.72 4.45 -3.32
CA TRP A 98 4.85 5.49 -2.28
C TRP A 98 5.90 5.15 -1.22
N LEU A 99 6.07 3.86 -0.89
CA LEU A 99 6.95 3.40 0.18
C LEU A 99 8.44 3.34 -0.23
N TRP A 100 8.77 3.52 -1.50
CA TRP A 100 10.14 3.36 -1.98
C TRP A 100 11.03 4.58 -1.64
N PRO A 101 12.30 4.38 -1.18
CA PRO A 101 13.09 3.14 -1.20
C PRO A 101 12.95 2.23 0.04
N ARG A 102 12.19 2.63 1.06
CA ARG A 102 12.11 1.90 2.33
C ARG A 102 10.95 0.92 2.34
N ARG A 103 11.13 -0.25 1.69
CA ARG A 103 10.18 -1.38 1.79
C ARG A 103 10.42 -2.19 3.08
N MET A 104 10.25 -1.59 4.24
CA MET A 104 10.43 -2.30 5.52
C MET A 104 9.14 -2.32 6.32
N PHE A 105 8.59 -3.51 6.56
CA PHE A 105 7.51 -3.73 7.50
C PHE A 105 8.12 -4.00 8.88
N LEU A 106 7.82 -3.16 9.87
CA LEU A 106 8.40 -3.24 11.22
C LEU A 106 7.58 -4.09 12.21
N GLY A 107 6.53 -4.76 11.74
CA GLY A 107 5.64 -5.57 12.56
C GLY A 107 4.36 -4.85 12.99
N VAL A 108 3.53 -5.56 13.74
CA VAL A 108 2.29 -5.05 14.34
C VAL A 108 2.60 -4.69 15.79
N ALA A 109 2.32 -3.46 16.21
CA ALA A 109 2.46 -3.08 17.63
C ALA A 109 1.24 -3.58 18.42
N THR A 110 1.51 -4.21 19.57
CA THR A 110 0.51 -4.67 20.55
C THR A 110 0.05 -3.55 21.47
#